data_AF-A0A8X7BFY1-F1
#
_entry.id   AF-A0A8X7BFY1-F1
#
_cell.length_a   1.000
_cell.length_b   1.000
_cell.length_c   1.000
_cell.angle_alpha   90.00
_cell.angle_beta   90.00
_cell.angle_gamma   90.00
#
_symmetry.space_group_name_H-M   'P 1'
#
loop_
_entity.id
_entity.type
_entity.pdbx_description
1 polymer ?
#
loop_
_entity_poly.entity_id
_entity_poly.type
_entity_poly.pdbx_seq_one_letter_code
_entity_poly.pdbx_strand_id
1 'polypeptide(L)'
;MPKLFDNVQIGFVACRIGMRKCWQWLSCYRPVIIIRDQYQVLCLGLQGSGKTTALASLVGESVTDIEPTTGFNIKTLPLKDTVVDIKELGGKFTNSFL
;
A
#
# COMPACT_ATOMS: atom_id res chain seq x y z
N MET A 1 32.66 -57.15 -16.49
CA MET A 1 32.27 -56.37 -15.30
C MET A 1 31.30 -55.25 -15.70
N PRO A 2 29.98 -55.46 -15.60
CA PRO A 2 28.97 -54.48 -16.08
C PRO A 2 28.58 -53.41 -15.04
N LYS A 3 28.97 -53.58 -13.77
CA LYS A 3 28.53 -52.73 -12.64
C LYS A 3 28.93 -51.25 -12.73
N LEU A 4 29.89 -50.87 -13.59
CA LEU A 4 30.35 -49.49 -13.71
C LEU A 4 29.43 -48.63 -14.60
N PHE A 5 28.93 -49.19 -15.70
CA PHE A 5 28.10 -48.45 -16.66
C PHE A 5 26.70 -48.16 -16.11
N ASP A 6 26.12 -49.10 -15.34
CA ASP A 6 24.81 -48.91 -14.69
C ASP A 6 24.87 -47.79 -13.63
N ASN A 7 25.94 -47.73 -12.85
CA ASN A 7 26.15 -46.69 -11.83
C ASN A 7 26.27 -45.27 -12.43
N VAL A 8 26.90 -45.16 -13.61
CA VAL A 8 27.03 -43.88 -14.32
C VAL A 8 25.69 -43.42 -14.89
N GLN A 9 24.89 -44.34 -15.46
CA GLN A 9 23.55 -44.00 -15.95
C GLN A 9 22.60 -43.59 -14.82
N ILE A 10 22.60 -44.32 -13.70
CA ILE A 10 21.78 -43.99 -12.52
C ILE A 10 22.17 -42.62 -11.94
N GLY A 11 23.48 -42.31 -11.90
CA GLY A 11 23.97 -41.00 -11.44
C GLY A 11 23.49 -39.83 -12.31
N PHE A 12 23.49 -40.00 -13.64
CA PHE A 12 23.00 -38.97 -14.57
C PHE A 12 21.49 -38.73 -14.43
N VAL A 13 20.71 -39.79 -14.24
CA VAL A 13 19.26 -39.70 -14.04
C VAL A 13 18.94 -38.99 -12.71
N ALA A 14 19.62 -39.35 -11.63
CA ALA A 14 19.45 -38.69 -10.33
C ALA A 14 19.81 -37.19 -10.40
N CYS A 15 20.90 -36.85 -11.11
CA CYS A 15 21.32 -35.47 -11.31
C CYS A 15 20.29 -34.64 -12.07
N ARG A 16 19.68 -35.20 -13.13
CA ARG A 16 18.60 -34.55 -13.90
C ARG A 16 17.35 -34.29 -13.06
N ILE A 17 16.97 -35.23 -12.20
CA ILE A 17 15.80 -35.10 -11.30
C ILE A 17 16.09 -34.06 -10.21
N GLY A 18 17.28 -34.09 -9.62
CA GLY A 18 17.72 -33.12 -8.61
C GLY A 18 17.75 -31.68 -9.13
N MET A 19 18.30 -31.49 -10.34
CA MET A 19 18.30 -30.17 -11.01
C MET A 19 16.88 -29.66 -11.25
N ARG A 20 15.94 -30.52 -11.69
CA ARG A 20 14.55 -30.11 -11.93
C ARG A 20 13.84 -29.71 -10.64
N LYS A 21 14.03 -30.45 -9.54
CA LYS A 21 13.46 -30.10 -8.24
C LYS A 21 14.04 -28.79 -7.70
N CYS A 22 15.35 -28.57 -7.83
CA CYS A 22 15.98 -27.30 -7.47
C CYS A 22 15.48 -26.14 -8.34
N TRP A 23 15.37 -26.35 -9.66
CA TRP A 23 14.88 -25.34 -10.59
C TRP A 23 13.42 -24.96 -10.33
N GLN A 24 12.56 -25.94 -10.04
CA GLN A 24 11.18 -25.70 -9.63
C GLN A 24 11.12 -24.93 -8.30
N TRP A 25 11.93 -25.29 -7.32
CA TRP A 25 11.96 -24.61 -6.02
C TRP A 25 12.44 -23.15 -6.15
N LEU A 26 13.49 -22.89 -6.93
CA LEU A 26 13.99 -21.55 -7.23
C LEU A 26 12.99 -20.72 -8.04
N SER A 27 12.31 -21.32 -9.02
CA SER A 27 11.29 -20.62 -9.84
C SER A 27 10.02 -20.30 -9.05
N CYS A 28 9.72 -21.08 -8.00
CA CYS A 28 8.59 -20.87 -7.11
C CYS A 28 8.91 -20.03 -5.87
N TYR A 29 10.17 -19.60 -5.69
CA TYR A 29 10.54 -18.67 -4.62
C TYR A 29 9.99 -17.28 -4.94
N ARG A 30 8.73 -17.06 -4.57
CA ARG A 30 8.08 -15.75 -4.62
C ARG A 30 8.48 -14.98 -3.36
N PRO A 31 9.22 -13.87 -3.47
CA PRO A 31 9.41 -13.01 -2.31
C PRO A 31 8.02 -12.52 -1.85
N VAL A 32 7.79 -12.55 -0.54
CA VAL A 32 6.58 -11.97 0.05
C VAL A 32 6.68 -10.46 -0.13
N ILE A 33 5.96 -9.92 -1.11
CA ILE A 33 5.81 -8.47 -1.27
C ILE A 33 4.83 -8.03 -0.18
N ILE A 34 5.33 -7.26 0.79
CA ILE A 34 4.47 -6.62 1.78
C ILE A 34 3.79 -5.43 1.07
N ILE A 35 2.58 -5.66 0.57
CA ILE A 35 1.73 -4.60 0.02
C ILE A 35 1.17 -3.85 1.23
N ARG A 36 1.48 -2.56 1.35
CA ARG A 36 0.81 -1.69 2.32
C ARG A 36 -0.51 -1.26 1.73
N ASP A 37 -1.58 -1.39 2.49
CA ASP A 37 -2.89 -0.93 2.05
C ASP A 37 -2.92 0.61 1.98
N GLN A 38 -3.59 1.15 0.97
CA GLN A 38 -3.78 2.59 0.81
C GLN A 38 -5.28 2.88 0.69
N TYR A 39 -5.79 3.73 1.57
CA TYR A 39 -7.20 4.14 1.56
C TYR A 39 -7.33 5.62 1.24
N GLN A 40 -8.42 5.98 0.57
CA GLN A 40 -8.81 7.37 0.35
C GLN A 40 -10.13 7.65 1.05
N VAL A 41 -10.15 8.69 1.88
CA VAL A 41 -11.33 9.10 2.65
C VAL A 41 -11.74 10.50 2.22
N LEU A 42 -13.02 10.70 1.94
CA LEU A 42 -13.58 12.02 1.64
C LEU A 42 -14.32 12.55 2.87
N CYS A 43 -13.83 13.66 3.42
CA CYS A 43 -14.46 14.37 4.52
C CYS A 43 -15.51 15.35 3.99
N LEU A 44 -16.78 15.03 4.23
CA LEU A 44 -17.94 15.83 3.85
C LEU A 44 -18.58 16.49 5.08
N GLY A 45 -19.19 17.66 4.88
CA GLY A 45 -19.90 18.37 5.94
C GLY A 45 -20.08 19.85 5.63
N LEU A 46 -21.00 20.50 6.34
CA LEU A 46 -21.27 21.93 6.20
C LEU A 46 -20.05 22.80 6.50
N GLN A 47 -20.01 24.01 5.94
CA GLN A 47 -19.00 25.00 6.31
C GLN A 47 -19.07 25.28 7.83
N GLY A 48 -17.91 25.37 8.48
CA GLY A 48 -17.85 25.63 9.92
C GLY A 48 -18.13 24.43 10.82
N SER A 49 -18.41 23.23 10.28
CA SER A 49 -18.60 22.01 11.10
C SER A 49 -17.31 21.47 11.75
N GLY A 50 -16.19 22.19 11.63
CA GLY A 50 -14.91 21.79 12.22
C GLY A 50 -14.15 20.67 11.46
N LYS A 51 -14.45 20.44 10.17
CA LYS A 51 -13.75 19.43 9.35
C LYS A 51 -12.22 19.65 9.35
N THR A 52 -11.77 20.85 9.02
CA THR A 52 -10.35 21.21 8.99
C THR A 52 -9.70 21.04 10.38
N THR A 53 -10.42 21.39 11.45
CA THR A 53 -10.02 21.20 12.85
C THR A 53 -9.85 19.72 13.21
N ALA A 54 -10.82 18.87 12.84
CA ALA A 54 -10.73 17.44 13.06
C ALA A 54 -9.54 16.82 12.32
N LEU A 55 -9.29 17.25 11.07
CA LEU A 55 -8.14 16.79 10.28
C LEU A 55 -6.80 17.27 10.83
N ALA A 56 -6.70 18.53 11.27
CA ALA A 56 -5.51 19.04 11.95
C ALA A 56 -5.21 18.24 13.23
N SER A 57 -6.22 17.99 14.06
CA SER A 57 -6.06 17.18 15.27
C SER A 57 -5.66 15.73 14.97
N LEU A 58 -6.19 15.13 13.89
CA LEU A 58 -5.89 13.75 13.52
C LEU A 58 -4.44 13.58 13.02
N VAL A 59 -3.90 14.61 12.36
CA VAL A 59 -2.50 14.63 11.86
C VAL A 59 -1.52 15.17 12.92
N GLY A 60 -2.02 15.76 14.01
CA GLY A 60 -1.20 16.33 15.08
C GLY A 60 -0.68 17.74 14.78
N GLU A 61 -1.33 18.47 13.88
CA GLU A 61 -1.01 19.86 13.56
C GLU A 61 -1.66 20.85 14.54
N SER A 62 -1.09 22.06 14.64
CA SER A 62 -1.63 23.12 15.49
C SER A 62 -3.02 23.58 15.03
N VAL A 63 -3.93 23.73 15.99
CA VAL A 63 -5.34 24.09 15.76
C VAL A 63 -5.59 25.61 15.84
N THR A 64 -4.54 26.40 16.04
CA THR A 64 -4.64 27.82 16.41
C THR A 64 -5.02 28.74 15.25
N ASP A 65 -4.53 28.47 14.04
CA ASP A 65 -4.72 29.32 12.86
C ASP A 65 -5.41 28.54 11.73
N ILE A 66 -6.61 28.02 12.01
CA ILE A 66 -7.38 27.26 11.02
C ILE A 66 -8.25 28.20 10.20
N GLU A 67 -7.87 28.39 8.94
CA GLU A 67 -8.69 29.10 7.97
C GLU A 67 -9.73 28.18 7.30
N PRO A 68 -10.90 28.71 6.90
CA PRO A 68 -11.88 27.96 6.13
C PRO A 68 -11.29 27.45 4.81
N THR A 69 -11.41 26.15 4.54
CA THR A 69 -10.92 25.56 3.29
C THR A 69 -11.69 26.12 2.09
N THR A 70 -10.94 26.71 1.15
CA THR A 70 -11.45 27.10 -0.16
C THR A 70 -11.10 26.02 -1.17
N GLY A 71 -12.08 25.41 -1.83
CA GLY A 71 -11.85 24.29 -2.74
C GLY A 71 -11.72 22.95 -2.02
N PHE A 72 -10.49 22.46 -1.83
CA PHE A 72 -10.23 21.18 -1.17
C PHE A 72 -8.89 21.19 -0.40
N ASN A 73 -8.77 20.31 0.59
CA ASN A 73 -7.53 20.10 1.34
C ASN A 73 -7.21 18.59 1.39
N ILE A 74 -5.95 18.20 1.27
CA ILE A 74 -5.55 16.78 1.30
C ILE A 74 -4.48 16.59 2.38
N LYS A 75 -4.71 15.64 3.29
CA LYS A 75 -3.73 15.23 4.28
C LYS A 75 -3.50 13.73 4.24
N THR A 76 -2.24 13.32 4.35
CA THR A 76 -1.85 11.92 4.39
C THR A 76 -1.55 11.53 5.82
N LEU A 77 -2.29 10.55 6.34
CA LEU A 77 -2.11 9.98 7.68
C LEU A 77 -1.40 8.62 7.55
N PRO A 78 -0.13 8.53 7.95
CA PRO A 78 0.54 7.23 8.05
C PRO A 78 0.01 6.47 9.28
N LEU A 79 -0.57 5.29 9.04
CA LEU A 79 -0.89 4.29 10.06
C LEU A 79 0.11 3.14 9.98
N LYS A 80 0.09 2.24 10.97
CA LYS A 80 1.12 1.21 11.17
C LYS A 80 1.40 0.38 9.92
N ASP A 81 0.35 -0.13 9.28
CA ASP A 81 0.45 -1.03 8.11
C ASP A 81 -0.33 -0.48 6.90
N THR A 82 -0.68 0.82 6.93
CA THR A 82 -1.61 1.42 5.97
C THR A 82 -1.35 2.91 5.83
N VAL A 83 -1.58 3.46 4.65
CA VAL A 83 -1.57 4.91 4.41
C VAL A 83 -2.99 5.39 4.10
N VAL A 84 -3.45 6.43 4.78
CA VAL A 84 -4.79 7.00 4.54
C VAL A 84 -4.66 8.42 4.02
N ASP A 85 -5.15 8.65 2.81
CA ASP A 85 -5.24 9.98 2.22
C ASP A 85 -6.65 10.56 2.45
N ILE A 86 -6.73 11.61 3.28
CA ILE A 86 -7.99 12.25 3.61
C ILE A 86 -8.13 13.53 2.80
N LYS A 87 -9.22 13.61 2.04
CA LYS A 87 -9.58 14.75 1.19
C LYS A 87 -10.75 15.48 1.83
N GLU A 88 -10.59 16.74 2.19
CA GLU A 88 -11.65 17.62 2.67
C GLU A 88 -12.19 18.46 1.52
N LEU A 89 -13.51 18.63 1.46
CA LEU A 89 -14.14 19.63 0.60
C LEU A 89 -14.51 20.89 1.38
N GLY A 90 -14.15 22.05 0.82
CA GLY A 90 -14.57 23.35 1.31
C GLY A 90 -16.08 23.51 1.18
N GLY A 91 -16.75 23.81 2.28
CA GLY A 91 -18.22 23.93 2.33
C GLY A 91 -18.76 25.28 1.85
N LYS A 92 -17.90 26.17 1.33
CA LYS A 92 -18.30 27.53 0.94
C LYS A 92 -19.04 27.48 -0.39
N PHE A 93 -20.37 27.35 -0.32
CA PHE A 93 -21.27 27.64 -1.43
C PHE A 93 -21.37 29.15 -1.61
N THR A 94 -20.33 29.79 -2.12
CA THR A 94 -20.48 31.14 -2.67
C THR A 94 -21.06 31.02 -4.07
N ASN A 95 -22.27 31.52 -4.28
CA ASN A 95 -22.91 31.75 -5.59
C ASN A 95 -22.15 32.82 -6.40
N SER A 96 -20.85 32.67 -6.59
CA SER A 96 -19.98 33.64 -7.28
C SER A 96 -19.85 33.35 -8.79
N PHE A 97 -20.86 32.73 -9.40
CA PHE A 97 -21.01 32.57 -10.86
C PHE A 97 -22.30 33.19 -11.40
N LEU A 98 -22.91 34.15 -10.67
CA LEU A 98 -23.96 35.03 -11.19
C LEU A 98 -23.57 36.49 -10.93
#